data_AF-A0A928I1E9-F1
#
_entry.id   AF-A0A928I1E9-F1
#
_cell.length_a   1.000
_cell.length_b   1.000
_cell.length_c   1.000
_cell.angle_alpha   90.00
_cell.angle_beta   90.00
_cell.angle_gamma   90.00
#
_symmetry.space_group_name_H-M   'P 1'
#
loop_
_entity.id
_entity.type
_entity.pdbx_description
1 polymer ?
#
loop_
_entity_poly.entity_id
_entity_poly.type
_entity_poly.pdbx_seq_one_letter_code
_entity_poly.pdbx_strand_id
1 'polypeptide(L)'
;MIQLSFTGDIAFSKYFTGLADKEDLLSPAILSFLAESDHVIANVEGPISLGEKKGADAAAPVHASDARCADWLQRIGADIWNIANNHVLDCQITGYDDTLAQAKRVGARTFGAGRSVDEARAPLILDEEGGIGIFSVCYRKAYRATDEKEGTLFWYDDEIIEKTIREIKAKCRWCLIVAHCGEEFAPLAPTYVRERYHTFLKMGADAVIGHHPHVPQQYERVGKKLIFYSLGNFIFDTDYQRIQAHTDLGVLVKLRIDGEHLDFTHLPYRIDRKTHTLSEIDELFVFRHISPAEYGQIAPLVAHVFRQNYRRARLFLRPYEKSMTKPQFLVRYREERQPSAVRSILRDDRRYTAAAWRRANPNLISYILEKPKK
;
A
#
# COMPACT_ATOMS: atom_id res chain seq x y z
N MET A 1 0.08 25.63 8.74
CA MET A 1 0.21 24.61 7.68
C MET A 1 1.36 23.66 7.99
N ILE A 2 1.04 22.37 8.14
CA ILE A 2 2.00 21.24 8.19
C ILE A 2 1.92 20.42 6.89
N GLN A 3 3.05 19.81 6.50
CA GLN A 3 3.21 18.99 5.30
C GLN A 3 3.69 17.58 5.66
N LEU A 4 2.86 16.58 5.35
CA LEU A 4 3.14 15.16 5.62
C LEU A 4 3.31 14.40 4.30
N SER A 5 4.52 13.93 3.99
CA SER A 5 4.77 13.12 2.80
C SER A 5 4.64 11.64 3.09
N PHE A 6 3.98 10.90 2.20
CA PHE A 6 3.82 9.45 2.24
C PHE A 6 4.54 8.83 1.05
N THR A 7 5.39 7.85 1.31
CA THR A 7 6.09 7.09 0.28
C THR A 7 5.20 5.99 -0.29
N GLY A 8 5.65 5.32 -1.36
CA GLY A 8 5.17 3.97 -1.69
C GLY A 8 5.78 2.90 -0.77
N ASP A 9 5.63 1.64 -1.17
CA ASP A 9 6.15 0.47 -0.43
C ASP A 9 7.70 0.40 -0.50
N ILE A 10 8.35 0.12 0.64
CA ILE A 10 9.82 0.11 0.79
C ILE A 10 10.27 -1.24 1.37
N ALA A 11 11.05 -1.99 0.59
CA ALA A 11 11.78 -3.17 0.97
C ALA A 11 13.10 -3.25 0.15
N PHE A 12 14.26 -3.10 0.80
CA PHE A 12 15.58 -3.32 0.20
C PHE A 12 15.89 -4.82 0.04
N SER A 13 15.02 -5.50 -0.69
CA SER A 13 15.08 -6.93 -0.95
C SER A 13 15.27 -7.21 -2.44
N LYS A 14 15.80 -8.39 -2.76
CA LYS A 14 15.98 -8.87 -4.14
C LYS A 14 16.77 -7.87 -4.99
N TYR A 15 16.14 -7.19 -5.95
CA TYR A 15 16.84 -6.30 -6.88
C TYR A 15 17.35 -5.02 -6.20
N PHE A 16 16.81 -4.65 -5.04
CA PHE A 16 17.32 -3.53 -4.25
C PHE A 16 18.30 -3.94 -3.14
N THR A 17 18.59 -5.24 -2.97
CA THR A 17 19.53 -5.67 -1.92
C THR A 17 20.91 -5.05 -2.13
N GLY A 18 21.43 -4.41 -1.08
CA GLY A 18 22.74 -3.73 -1.11
C GLY A 18 22.75 -2.36 -1.79
N LEU A 19 21.61 -1.84 -2.25
CA LEU A 19 21.52 -0.53 -2.90
C LEU A 19 21.19 0.62 -1.94
N ALA A 20 21.03 0.35 -0.65
CA ALA A 20 20.71 1.38 0.35
C ALA A 20 21.78 2.50 0.40
N ASP A 21 23.03 2.21 0.07
CA ASP A 21 24.13 3.20 0.04
C ASP A 21 24.34 3.87 -1.31
N LYS A 22 23.52 3.54 -2.32
CA LYS A 22 23.61 4.17 -3.64
C LYS A 22 23.15 5.64 -3.53
N GLU A 23 24.07 6.58 -3.77
CA GLU A 23 23.81 8.01 -3.61
C GLU A 23 22.79 8.55 -4.62
N ASP A 24 22.84 8.07 -5.86
CA ASP A 24 21.95 8.45 -6.97
C ASP A 24 20.69 7.57 -7.05
N LEU A 25 20.29 6.93 -5.93
CA LEU A 25 19.11 6.05 -5.92
C LEU A 25 17.82 6.81 -6.25
N LEU A 26 17.70 8.05 -5.79
CA LEU A 26 16.56 8.93 -6.01
C LEU A 26 17.01 10.16 -6.80
N SER A 27 16.19 10.62 -7.74
CA SER A 27 16.45 11.87 -8.45
C SER A 27 16.40 13.08 -7.50
N PRO A 28 17.06 14.20 -7.87
CA PRO A 28 16.99 15.44 -7.09
C PRO A 28 15.56 15.95 -6.86
N ALA A 29 14.65 15.77 -7.82
CA ALA A 29 13.25 16.20 -7.67
C ALA A 29 12.52 15.41 -6.58
N ILE A 30 12.76 14.09 -6.51
CA ILE A 30 12.20 13.24 -5.45
C ILE A 30 12.76 13.66 -4.08
N LEU A 31 14.08 13.86 -3.98
CA LEU A 31 14.72 14.31 -2.74
C LEU A 31 14.19 15.67 -2.28
N SER A 32 14.04 16.63 -3.20
CA SER A 32 13.48 17.96 -2.91
C SER A 32 12.04 17.85 -2.41
N PHE A 33 11.21 17.02 -3.07
CA PHE A 33 9.82 16.83 -2.66
C PHE A 33 9.72 16.31 -1.21
N LEU A 34 10.56 15.36 -0.83
CA LEU A 34 10.59 14.82 0.54
C LEU A 34 11.13 15.83 1.54
N ALA A 35 12.24 16.51 1.24
CA ALA A 35 12.90 17.48 2.11
C ALA A 35 12.04 18.71 2.45
N GLU A 36 11.08 19.06 1.60
CA GLU A 36 10.08 20.11 1.84
C GLU A 36 8.95 19.70 2.80
N SER A 37 9.01 18.51 3.42
CA SER A 37 7.97 18.01 4.32
C SER A 37 8.40 18.16 5.77
N ASP A 38 7.46 18.45 6.66
CA ASP A 38 7.74 18.47 8.10
C ASP A 38 7.95 17.04 8.63
N HIS A 39 7.21 16.09 8.07
CA HIS A 39 7.41 14.65 8.32
C HIS A 39 7.33 13.84 7.03
N VAL A 40 8.14 12.79 6.96
CA VAL A 40 8.08 11.78 5.89
C VAL A 40 7.71 10.44 6.50
N ILE A 41 6.53 9.96 6.14
CA ILE A 41 5.94 8.69 6.54
C ILE A 41 6.31 7.64 5.49
N ALA A 42 7.21 6.73 5.87
CA ALA A 42 7.64 5.62 5.05
C ALA A 42 6.80 4.35 5.31
N ASN A 43 6.33 3.68 4.26
CA ASN A 43 5.79 2.32 4.41
C ASN A 43 6.92 1.28 4.33
N VAL A 44 7.43 0.88 5.49
CA VAL A 44 8.54 -0.08 5.61
C VAL A 44 7.97 -1.49 5.58
N GLU A 45 8.05 -2.12 4.41
CA GLU A 45 7.45 -3.43 4.13
C GLU A 45 8.44 -4.57 4.34
N GLY A 46 8.23 -5.29 5.44
CA GLY A 46 9.14 -6.31 5.93
C GLY A 46 10.14 -5.80 6.97
N PRO A 47 10.76 -6.72 7.72
CA PRO A 47 11.70 -6.38 8.78
C PRO A 47 13.00 -5.78 8.25
N ILE A 48 13.58 -4.86 9.02
CA ILE A 48 14.97 -4.44 8.89
C ILE A 48 15.83 -5.36 9.76
N SER A 49 16.01 -6.59 9.29
CA SER A 49 16.77 -7.65 9.97
C SER A 49 17.32 -8.66 8.97
N LEU A 50 18.51 -9.20 9.26
CA LEU A 50 19.07 -10.36 8.56
C LEU A 50 18.90 -11.67 9.36
N GLY A 51 18.03 -11.67 10.36
CA GLY A 51 17.70 -12.83 11.18
C GLY A 51 17.02 -13.98 10.42
N GLU A 52 16.62 -15.01 11.16
CA GLU A 52 15.98 -16.20 10.58
C GLU A 52 14.68 -15.83 9.86
N LYS A 53 14.57 -16.27 8.61
CA LYS A 53 13.47 -15.96 7.71
C LYS A 53 12.39 -17.03 7.75
N LYS A 54 11.15 -16.63 7.97
CA LYS A 54 9.98 -17.49 7.90
C LYS A 54 8.77 -16.68 7.41
N GLY A 55 8.35 -16.93 6.18
CA GLY A 55 7.12 -16.33 5.65
C GLY A 55 5.87 -16.90 6.31
N ALA A 56 4.74 -16.22 6.12
CA ALA A 56 3.44 -16.62 6.67
C ALA A 56 3.02 -18.04 6.27
N ASP A 57 3.46 -18.51 5.09
CA ASP A 57 3.36 -19.88 4.59
C ASP A 57 4.64 -20.27 3.84
N ALA A 58 4.91 -21.58 3.67
CA ALA A 58 6.14 -22.09 3.03
C ALA A 58 6.38 -21.61 1.57
N ALA A 59 5.34 -21.13 0.89
CA ALA A 59 5.41 -20.62 -0.48
C ALA A 59 5.33 -19.08 -0.56
N ALA A 60 5.18 -18.39 0.58
CA ALA A 60 5.08 -16.94 0.60
C ALA A 60 6.46 -16.31 0.31
N PRO A 61 6.54 -15.29 -0.56
CA PRO A 61 7.74 -14.46 -0.66
C PRO A 61 8.09 -13.90 0.72
N VAL A 62 9.38 -13.94 1.06
CA VAL A 62 9.91 -13.35 2.28
C VAL A 62 10.72 -12.12 1.93
N HIS A 63 10.42 -11.00 2.58
CA HIS A 63 11.13 -9.74 2.42
C HIS A 63 11.84 -9.36 3.70
N ALA A 64 13.08 -8.90 3.56
CA ALA A 64 13.88 -8.43 4.67
C ALA A 64 14.94 -7.47 4.12
N SER A 65 15.13 -6.37 4.82
CA SER A 65 16.15 -5.36 4.53
C SER A 65 17.27 -5.47 5.56
N ASP A 66 18.51 -5.16 5.16
CA ASP A 66 19.59 -5.02 6.13
C ASP A 66 19.58 -3.65 6.83
N ALA A 67 20.42 -3.48 7.87
CA ALA A 67 20.44 -2.29 8.71
C ALA A 67 20.68 -0.96 7.95
N ARG A 68 21.31 -1.00 6.77
CA ARG A 68 21.55 0.20 5.94
C ARG A 68 20.24 0.81 5.42
N CYS A 69 19.15 0.03 5.38
CA CYS A 69 17.82 0.55 5.10
C CYS A 69 17.44 1.67 6.09
N ALA A 70 17.74 1.51 7.38
CA ALA A 70 17.45 2.53 8.39
C ALA A 70 18.27 3.80 8.17
N ASP A 71 19.55 3.67 7.82
CA ASP A 71 20.41 4.82 7.49
C ASP A 71 19.93 5.53 6.22
N TRP A 72 19.48 4.78 5.22
CA TRP A 72 18.87 5.34 4.01
C TRP A 72 17.56 6.08 4.30
N LEU A 73 16.67 5.49 5.11
CA LEU A 73 15.42 6.14 5.55
C LEU A 73 15.72 7.47 6.26
N GLN A 74 16.72 7.49 7.14
CA GLN A 74 17.17 8.71 7.79
C GLN A 74 17.68 9.76 6.77
N ARG A 75 18.50 9.35 5.79
CA ARG A 75 19.04 10.25 4.76
C ARG A 75 17.96 10.94 3.92
N ILE A 76 16.84 10.26 3.66
CA ILE A 76 15.72 10.84 2.90
C ILE A 76 14.73 11.62 3.78
N GLY A 77 15.01 11.77 5.07
CA GLY A 77 14.15 12.46 6.03
C GLY A 77 12.96 11.64 6.55
N ALA A 78 12.93 10.32 6.32
CA ALA A 78 11.86 9.44 6.79
C ALA A 78 11.96 9.19 8.31
N ASP A 79 11.27 10.03 9.07
CA ASP A 79 11.27 10.06 10.54
C ASP A 79 10.09 9.28 11.16
N ILE A 80 9.12 8.85 10.35
CA ILE A 80 7.97 8.06 10.78
C ILE A 80 7.83 6.83 9.88
N TRP A 81 7.77 5.63 10.47
CA TRP A 81 7.66 4.38 9.71
C TRP A 81 6.34 3.67 10.02
N ASN A 82 5.50 3.51 9.01
CA ASN A 82 4.43 2.52 9.06
C ASN A 82 5.05 1.13 8.88
N ILE A 83 4.80 0.25 9.86
CA ILE A 83 5.22 -1.16 9.82
C ILE A 83 4.02 -2.12 9.80
N ALA A 84 2.80 -1.62 9.63
CA ALA A 84 1.63 -2.46 9.38
C ALA A 84 1.66 -2.97 7.94
N ASN A 85 2.11 -4.21 7.73
CA ASN A 85 2.06 -4.89 6.44
C ASN A 85 2.11 -6.41 6.62
N ASN A 86 1.85 -7.15 5.55
CA ASN A 86 1.85 -8.62 5.58
C ASN A 86 3.25 -9.23 5.71
N HIS A 87 4.32 -8.45 5.65
CA HIS A 87 5.70 -8.90 5.77
C HIS A 87 6.35 -8.56 7.11
N VAL A 88 5.65 -7.87 8.03
CA VAL A 88 6.26 -7.37 9.28
C VAL A 88 6.93 -8.44 10.15
N LEU A 89 6.45 -9.70 10.10
CA LEU A 89 7.02 -10.84 10.83
C LEU A 89 7.75 -11.85 9.94
N ASP A 90 8.22 -11.44 8.77
CA ASP A 90 8.96 -12.33 7.84
C ASP A 90 10.30 -12.82 8.40
N CYS A 91 10.85 -12.11 9.39
CA CYS A 91 11.97 -12.55 10.23
C CYS A 91 11.51 -12.81 11.68
N GLN A 92 10.25 -13.23 11.84
CA GLN A 92 9.58 -13.51 13.11
C GLN A 92 9.58 -12.31 14.07
N ILE A 93 9.29 -12.55 15.36
CA ILE A 93 9.31 -11.52 16.40
C ILE A 93 10.69 -10.85 16.53
N THR A 94 11.77 -11.57 16.28
CA THR A 94 13.14 -11.01 16.26
C THR A 94 13.30 -9.94 15.19
N GLY A 95 12.74 -10.15 14.00
CA GLY A 95 12.75 -9.16 12.93
C GLY A 95 11.95 -7.91 13.26
N TYR A 96 10.82 -8.06 13.94
CA TYR A 96 10.03 -6.94 14.45
C TYR A 96 10.84 -6.13 15.48
N ASP A 97 11.41 -6.79 16.49
CA ASP A 97 12.22 -6.13 17.53
C ASP A 97 13.44 -5.42 16.94
N ASP A 98 14.15 -6.06 16.00
CA ASP A 98 15.26 -5.47 15.28
C ASP A 98 14.83 -4.21 14.52
N THR A 99 13.66 -4.25 13.87
CA THR A 99 13.12 -3.10 13.14
C THR A 99 12.85 -1.91 14.08
N LEU A 100 12.27 -2.17 15.26
CA LEU A 100 12.08 -1.13 16.28
C LEU A 100 13.42 -0.59 16.81
N ALA A 101 14.41 -1.46 17.01
CA ALA A 101 15.74 -1.06 17.45
C ALA A 101 16.44 -0.17 16.40
N GLN A 102 16.31 -0.51 15.12
CA GLN A 102 16.83 0.30 14.02
C GLN A 102 16.12 1.65 13.92
N ALA A 103 14.79 1.69 14.06
CA ALA A 103 14.04 2.95 14.09
C ALA A 103 14.54 3.86 15.22
N LYS A 104 14.62 3.32 16.43
CA LYS A 104 15.14 4.04 17.60
C LYS A 104 16.57 4.53 17.38
N ARG A 105 17.45 3.72 16.77
CA ARG A 105 18.84 4.07 16.50
C ARG A 105 18.96 5.32 15.62
N VAL A 106 18.09 5.46 14.62
CA VAL A 106 18.13 6.60 13.69
C VAL A 106 17.17 7.74 14.09
N GLY A 107 16.50 7.62 15.23
CA GLY A 107 15.58 8.62 15.75
C GLY A 107 14.18 8.62 15.12
N ALA A 108 13.82 7.55 14.40
CA ALA A 108 12.51 7.41 13.79
C ALA A 108 11.46 6.84 14.76
N ARG A 109 10.21 7.24 14.58
CA ARG A 109 9.03 6.70 15.26
C ARG A 109 8.37 5.62 14.42
N THR A 110 7.71 4.65 15.04
CA THR A 110 7.02 3.55 14.34
C THR A 110 5.56 3.45 14.79
N PHE A 111 4.70 2.92 13.92
CA PHE A 111 3.31 2.59 14.26
C PHE A 111 2.77 1.45 13.38
N GLY A 112 1.66 0.85 13.83
CA GLY A 112 0.85 -0.08 13.03
C GLY A 112 1.10 -1.58 13.26
N ALA A 113 2.08 -1.94 14.09
CA ALA A 113 2.29 -3.31 14.55
C ALA A 113 2.75 -3.34 16.01
N GLY A 114 2.35 -4.39 16.72
CA GLY A 114 2.55 -4.50 18.17
C GLY A 114 2.57 -5.95 18.64
N ARG A 115 3.00 -6.16 19.88
CA ARG A 115 2.93 -7.46 20.59
C ARG A 115 1.54 -7.80 21.09
N SER A 116 0.62 -6.83 21.03
CA SER A 116 -0.78 -6.95 21.41
C SER A 116 -1.67 -6.14 20.48
N VAL A 117 -2.99 -6.33 20.57
CA VAL A 117 -3.97 -5.52 19.85
C VAL A 117 -3.86 -4.04 20.21
N ASP A 118 -3.64 -3.74 21.49
CA ASP A 118 -3.53 -2.35 21.98
C ASP A 118 -2.29 -1.65 21.43
N GLU A 119 -1.15 -2.35 21.35
CA GLU A 119 0.06 -1.81 20.70
C GLU A 119 -0.13 -1.68 19.18
N ALA A 120 -0.70 -2.68 18.52
CA ALA A 120 -0.88 -2.68 17.07
C ALA A 120 -1.84 -1.58 16.58
N ARG A 121 -2.85 -1.23 17.38
CA ARG A 121 -3.80 -0.15 17.08
C ARG A 121 -3.35 1.22 17.61
N ALA A 122 -2.25 1.30 18.37
CA ALA A 122 -1.84 2.53 19.02
C ALA A 122 -1.58 3.62 17.98
N PRO A 123 -2.24 4.78 18.09
CA PRO A 123 -2.00 5.86 17.14
C PRO A 123 -0.68 6.56 17.44
N LEU A 124 0.02 6.93 16.38
CA LEU A 124 1.02 8.00 16.44
C LEU A 124 0.28 9.34 16.52
N ILE A 125 0.63 10.15 17.52
CA ILE A 125 0.07 11.50 17.69
C ILE A 125 1.14 12.54 17.33
N LEU A 126 0.76 13.46 16.47
CA LEU A 126 1.48 14.68 16.14
C LEU A 126 0.70 15.85 16.75
N ASP A 127 1.35 16.76 17.47
CA ASP A 127 0.68 17.84 18.22
C ASP A 127 0.30 19.05 17.34
N GLU A 128 0.75 19.05 16.09
CA GLU A 128 0.58 20.10 15.11
C GLU A 128 -0.87 20.20 14.60
N GLU A 129 -1.27 21.40 14.13
CA GLU A 129 -2.59 21.65 13.55
C GLU A 129 -3.80 21.23 14.43
N GLY A 130 -3.64 21.29 15.75
CA GLY A 130 -4.66 20.87 16.72
C GLY A 130 -4.72 19.35 16.93
N GLY A 131 -3.63 18.65 16.63
CA GLY A 131 -3.47 17.23 16.80
C GLY A 131 -3.81 16.44 15.53
N ILE A 132 -2.89 15.57 15.12
CA ILE A 132 -3.07 14.61 14.03
C ILE A 132 -2.78 13.22 14.58
N GLY A 133 -3.80 12.37 14.65
CA GLY A 133 -3.64 10.96 15.00
C GLY A 133 -3.56 10.08 13.76
N ILE A 134 -2.55 9.23 13.69
CA ILE A 134 -2.28 8.31 12.58
C ILE A 134 -2.24 6.89 13.13
N PHE A 135 -3.03 5.98 12.56
CA PHE A 135 -2.92 4.55 12.88
C PHE A 135 -3.07 3.72 11.60
N SER A 136 -2.76 2.43 11.71
CA SER A 136 -2.75 1.55 10.54
C SER A 136 -3.69 0.36 10.66
N VAL A 137 -4.11 -0.11 9.50
CA VAL A 137 -4.83 -1.36 9.34
C VAL A 137 -4.21 -2.20 8.22
N CYS A 138 -4.26 -3.52 8.36
CA CYS A 138 -3.60 -4.43 7.45
C CYS A 138 -4.54 -5.50 6.87
N TYR A 139 -4.15 -6.03 5.72
CA TYR A 139 -4.83 -7.09 5.02
C TYR A 139 -4.94 -8.37 5.86
N ARG A 140 -6.04 -9.10 5.69
CA ARG A 140 -6.42 -10.30 6.46
C ARG A 140 -5.45 -11.49 6.44
N LYS A 141 -4.52 -11.53 5.48
CA LYS A 141 -3.52 -12.59 5.35
C LYS A 141 -2.19 -12.20 5.98
N ALA A 142 -2.12 -11.01 6.58
CA ALA A 142 -1.00 -10.63 7.41
C ALA A 142 -1.05 -11.34 8.76
N TYR A 143 -0.11 -11.01 9.63
CA TYR A 143 -0.08 -11.47 11.01
C TYR A 143 -1.08 -10.63 11.82
N ARG A 144 -2.14 -11.25 12.36
CA ARG A 144 -3.15 -10.56 13.19
C ARG A 144 -2.64 -10.46 14.62
N ALA A 145 -2.62 -9.24 15.17
CA ALA A 145 -2.40 -9.07 16.60
C ALA A 145 -3.58 -9.66 17.40
N THR A 146 -3.26 -10.29 18.53
CA THR A 146 -4.22 -10.72 19.56
C THR A 146 -3.63 -10.35 20.93
N ASP A 147 -4.35 -10.58 22.02
CA ASP A 147 -3.80 -10.33 23.37
C ASP A 147 -2.56 -11.20 23.68
N GLU A 148 -2.38 -12.29 22.93
CA GLU A 148 -1.32 -13.28 23.13
C GLU A 148 -0.31 -13.36 21.97
N LYS A 149 -0.51 -12.57 20.90
CA LYS A 149 0.29 -12.68 19.68
C LYS A 149 0.55 -11.32 19.06
N GLU A 150 1.78 -11.13 18.62
CA GLU A 150 2.21 -10.00 17.84
C GLU A 150 1.56 -9.96 16.46
N GLY A 151 1.47 -8.75 15.90
CA GLY A 151 1.02 -8.55 14.54
C GLY A 151 0.45 -7.16 14.33
N THR A 152 -0.52 -7.10 13.43
CA THR A 152 -1.16 -5.89 12.93
C THR A 152 -2.64 -5.88 13.26
N LEU A 153 -3.23 -4.68 13.33
CA LEU A 153 -4.68 -4.54 13.38
C LEU A 153 -5.28 -4.88 12.01
N PHE A 154 -6.26 -5.78 11.96
CA PHE A 154 -6.87 -6.11 10.68
C PHE A 154 -7.92 -5.09 10.28
N TRP A 155 -7.95 -4.82 8.98
CA TRP A 155 -8.85 -3.84 8.39
C TRP A 155 -10.33 -4.18 8.46
N TYR A 156 -10.78 -5.25 9.13
CA TYR A 156 -12.20 -5.59 9.39
C TYR A 156 -12.53 -5.71 10.88
N ASP A 157 -11.60 -5.32 11.76
CA ASP A 157 -11.84 -5.25 13.20
C ASP A 157 -12.64 -3.97 13.54
N ASP A 158 -13.87 -3.88 13.05
CA ASP A 158 -14.72 -2.66 13.06
C ASP A 158 -14.84 -2.01 14.43
N GLU A 159 -15.12 -2.79 15.47
CA GLU A 159 -15.28 -2.27 16.84
C GLU A 159 -14.01 -1.60 17.34
N ILE A 160 -12.84 -2.19 17.04
CA ILE A 160 -11.54 -1.67 17.45
C ILE A 160 -11.20 -0.42 16.63
N ILE A 161 -11.45 -0.45 15.32
CA ILE A 161 -11.20 0.67 14.41
C ILE A 161 -12.06 1.89 14.82
N GLU A 162 -13.36 1.69 15.04
CA GLU A 162 -14.27 2.76 15.49
C GLU A 162 -13.86 3.32 16.86
N LYS A 163 -13.45 2.45 17.79
CA LYS A 163 -12.93 2.88 19.10
C LYS A 163 -11.67 3.73 18.92
N THR A 164 -10.69 3.27 18.14
CA THR A 164 -9.44 4.01 17.89
C THR A 164 -9.70 5.36 17.23
N ILE A 165 -10.58 5.43 16.21
CA ILE A 165 -10.96 6.70 15.57
C ILE A 165 -11.57 7.65 16.60
N ARG A 166 -12.48 7.16 17.46
CA ARG A 166 -13.12 7.98 18.51
C ARG A 166 -12.10 8.51 19.51
N GLU A 167 -11.14 7.69 19.94
CA GLU A 167 -10.06 8.08 20.86
C GLU A 167 -9.14 9.15 20.24
N ILE A 168 -8.82 9.02 18.94
CA ILE A 168 -8.08 10.04 18.20
C ILE A 168 -8.90 11.33 18.12
N LYS A 169 -10.15 11.27 17.67
CA LYS A 169 -11.00 12.47 17.47
C LYS A 169 -11.34 13.19 18.78
N ALA A 170 -11.21 12.53 19.93
CA ALA A 170 -11.35 13.17 21.24
C ALA A 170 -10.16 14.06 21.63
N LYS A 171 -8.99 13.86 21.00
CA LYS A 171 -7.73 14.55 21.34
C LYS A 171 -7.12 15.32 20.17
N CYS A 172 -7.47 14.94 18.94
CA CYS A 172 -6.86 15.40 17.71
C CYS A 172 -7.92 15.92 16.74
N ARG A 173 -7.62 17.00 16.05
CA ARG A 173 -8.45 17.52 14.96
C ARG A 173 -8.52 16.54 13.80
N TRP A 174 -7.42 15.90 13.45
CA TRP A 174 -7.30 15.06 12.27
C TRP A 174 -7.08 13.59 12.62
N CYS A 175 -7.74 12.69 11.90
CA CYS A 175 -7.54 11.24 11.99
C CYS A 175 -7.17 10.67 10.62
N LEU A 176 -5.96 10.13 10.49
CA LEU A 176 -5.46 9.53 9.26
C LEU A 176 -5.34 8.01 9.46
N ILE A 177 -5.72 7.24 8.44
CA ILE A 177 -5.52 5.79 8.41
C ILE A 177 -4.54 5.44 7.31
N VAL A 178 -3.47 4.71 7.65
CA VAL A 178 -2.61 4.05 6.67
C VAL A 178 -3.08 2.60 6.50
N ALA A 179 -3.53 2.24 5.31
CA ALA A 179 -4.14 0.95 5.03
C ALA A 179 -3.25 0.13 4.10
N HIS A 180 -2.58 -0.88 4.64
CA HIS A 180 -1.81 -1.84 3.86
C HIS A 180 -2.73 -3.00 3.41
N CYS A 181 -3.57 -2.71 2.41
CA CYS A 181 -4.75 -3.49 2.08
C CYS A 181 -5.07 -3.43 0.59
N GLY A 182 -5.77 -4.44 0.11
CA GLY A 182 -6.31 -4.48 -1.25
C GLY A 182 -5.96 -5.77 -1.95
N GLU A 183 -5.89 -5.72 -3.27
CA GLU A 183 -5.45 -6.85 -4.08
C GLU A 183 -4.19 -6.48 -4.84
N GLU A 184 -3.15 -7.28 -4.67
CA GLU A 184 -1.89 -7.15 -5.38
C GLU A 184 -2.11 -6.98 -6.89
N PHE A 185 -1.41 -5.99 -7.44
CA PHE A 185 -1.29 -5.69 -8.86
C PHE A 185 -2.59 -5.29 -9.55
N ALA A 186 -3.69 -5.11 -8.83
CA ALA A 186 -4.90 -4.55 -9.44
C ALA A 186 -4.65 -3.06 -9.76
N PRO A 187 -4.73 -2.61 -11.03
CA PRO A 187 -4.47 -1.21 -11.39
C PRO A 187 -5.60 -0.24 -10.99
N LEU A 188 -6.65 -0.77 -10.36
CA LEU A 188 -7.82 -0.08 -9.88
C LEU A 188 -8.23 -0.72 -8.56
N ALA A 189 -8.68 0.09 -7.61
CA ALA A 189 -9.23 -0.43 -6.36
C ALA A 189 -10.47 -1.29 -6.63
N PRO A 190 -10.52 -2.56 -6.18
CA PRO A 190 -11.75 -3.36 -6.25
C PRO A 190 -12.90 -2.75 -5.46
N THR A 191 -14.14 -3.03 -5.87
CA THR A 191 -15.36 -2.40 -5.30
C THR A 191 -15.41 -2.52 -3.78
N TYR A 192 -15.07 -3.69 -3.24
CA TYR A 192 -15.09 -3.92 -1.80
C TYR A 192 -13.98 -3.15 -1.04
N VAL A 193 -12.82 -2.90 -1.67
CA VAL A 193 -11.74 -2.05 -1.10
C VAL A 193 -12.20 -0.61 -1.07
N ARG A 194 -12.79 -0.16 -2.19
CA ARG A 194 -13.40 1.18 -2.30
C ARG A 194 -14.45 1.40 -1.21
N GLU A 195 -15.42 0.50 -1.09
CA GLU A 195 -16.45 0.55 -0.05
C GLU A 195 -15.86 0.53 1.37
N ARG A 196 -14.79 -0.24 1.57
CA ARG A 196 -14.12 -0.32 2.87
C ARG A 196 -13.48 1.02 3.26
N TYR A 197 -12.78 1.68 2.36
CA TYR A 197 -12.15 2.97 2.67
C TYR A 197 -13.19 4.07 2.87
N HIS A 198 -14.31 4.03 2.14
CA HIS A 198 -15.47 4.88 2.42
C HIS A 198 -16.07 4.63 3.81
N THR A 199 -16.05 3.39 4.30
CA THR A 199 -16.51 3.06 5.65
C THR A 199 -15.64 3.71 6.71
N PHE A 200 -14.31 3.71 6.55
CA PHE A 200 -13.40 4.42 7.46
C PHE A 200 -13.70 5.92 7.53
N LEU A 201 -13.98 6.55 6.38
CA LEU A 201 -14.39 7.96 6.37
C LEU A 201 -15.71 8.18 7.12
N LYS A 202 -16.68 7.26 7.00
CA LYS A 202 -17.95 7.32 7.74
C LYS A 202 -17.76 7.15 9.25
N MET A 203 -16.81 6.31 9.66
CA MET A 203 -16.46 6.10 11.07
C MET A 203 -15.79 7.33 11.71
N GLY A 204 -15.21 8.22 10.91
CA GLY A 204 -14.67 9.50 11.39
C GLY A 204 -13.27 9.83 10.90
N ALA A 205 -12.60 8.95 10.14
CA ALA A 205 -11.32 9.26 9.53
C ALA A 205 -11.45 10.43 8.54
N ASP A 206 -10.40 11.23 8.41
CA ASP A 206 -10.31 12.40 7.53
C ASP A 206 -9.53 12.08 6.25
N ALA A 207 -8.55 11.17 6.33
CA ALA A 207 -7.87 10.61 5.17
C ALA A 207 -7.60 9.11 5.32
N VAL A 208 -7.58 8.40 4.19
CA VAL A 208 -7.09 7.01 4.09
C VAL A 208 -5.98 6.96 3.05
N ILE A 209 -4.80 6.45 3.42
CA ILE A 209 -3.62 6.31 2.57
C ILE A 209 -3.35 4.83 2.34
N GLY A 210 -3.57 4.35 1.13
CA GLY A 210 -3.47 2.95 0.76
C GLY A 210 -2.10 2.51 0.27
N HIS A 211 -1.74 1.27 0.62
CA HIS A 211 -0.55 0.51 0.26
C HIS A 211 -0.93 -0.95 0.00
N HIS A 212 0.01 -1.81 -0.42
CA HIS A 212 -0.14 -3.25 -0.71
C HIS A 212 -0.35 -3.64 -2.17
N PRO A 213 -1.16 -2.95 -3.00
CA PRO A 213 -1.31 -3.36 -4.40
C PRO A 213 -0.02 -3.33 -5.22
N HIS A 214 1.06 -2.70 -4.74
CA HIS A 214 2.33 -2.53 -5.44
C HIS A 214 2.22 -1.82 -6.81
N VAL A 215 1.07 -1.21 -7.09
CA VAL A 215 0.81 -0.40 -8.27
C VAL A 215 0.03 0.84 -7.83
N PRO A 216 0.28 2.01 -8.42
CA PRO A 216 -0.47 3.22 -8.07
C PRO A 216 -1.93 3.08 -8.53
N GLN A 217 -2.85 3.60 -7.72
CA GLN A 217 -4.28 3.60 -7.99
C GLN A 217 -4.87 5.01 -7.87
N GLN A 218 -6.15 5.16 -8.18
CA GLN A 218 -6.86 6.45 -8.10
C GLN A 218 -6.90 7.01 -6.67
N TYR A 219 -7.32 8.26 -6.59
CA TYR A 219 -7.74 8.88 -5.34
C TYR A 219 -9.20 9.37 -5.43
N GLU A 220 -9.82 9.62 -4.28
CA GLU A 220 -11.14 10.26 -4.19
C GLU A 220 -11.09 11.43 -3.19
N ARG A 221 -11.80 12.49 -3.54
CA ARG A 221 -12.12 13.58 -2.61
C ARG A 221 -13.60 13.48 -2.27
N VAL A 222 -13.88 13.15 -1.01
CA VAL A 222 -15.25 12.96 -0.49
C VAL A 222 -15.56 14.13 0.42
N GLY A 223 -16.07 15.22 -0.16
CA GLY A 223 -16.19 16.49 0.55
C GLY A 223 -14.82 17.03 0.97
N LYS A 224 -14.61 17.21 2.27
CA LYS A 224 -13.30 17.63 2.84
C LYS A 224 -12.31 16.47 3.07
N LYS A 225 -12.74 15.23 2.84
CA LYS A 225 -11.96 14.01 3.15
C LYS A 225 -11.26 13.46 1.92
N LEU A 226 -10.18 12.71 2.14
CA LEU A 226 -9.37 12.14 1.07
C LEU A 226 -9.25 10.61 1.18
N ILE A 227 -9.18 9.95 0.04
CA ILE A 227 -8.82 8.53 -0.07
C ILE A 227 -7.76 8.40 -1.15
N PHE A 228 -6.64 7.76 -0.85
CA PHE A 228 -5.66 7.29 -1.83
C PHE A 228 -5.68 5.77 -1.78
N TYR A 229 -5.98 5.10 -2.90
CA TYR A 229 -6.19 3.65 -2.85
C TYR A 229 -4.90 2.83 -2.81
N SER A 230 -3.85 3.32 -3.49
CA SER A 230 -2.51 2.73 -3.47
C SER A 230 -1.50 3.73 -4.03
N LEU A 231 -0.36 3.86 -3.35
CA LEU A 231 0.76 4.70 -3.79
C LEU A 231 1.76 3.95 -4.69
N GLY A 232 1.66 2.62 -4.78
CA GLY A 232 2.59 1.77 -5.52
C GLY A 232 3.91 1.55 -4.80
N ASN A 233 4.91 1.05 -5.52
CA ASN A 233 6.24 0.77 -4.97
C ASN A 233 7.10 2.03 -4.98
N PHE A 234 7.86 2.26 -3.91
CA PHE A 234 8.95 3.23 -3.89
C PHE A 234 10.29 2.51 -4.06
N ILE A 235 10.73 1.78 -3.04
CA ILE A 235 11.92 0.91 -3.13
C ILE A 235 11.45 -0.52 -2.99
N PHE A 236 10.94 -1.12 -4.07
CA PHE A 236 10.55 -2.53 -4.04
C PHE A 236 10.51 -3.07 -5.47
N ASP A 237 11.31 -4.09 -5.74
CA ASP A 237 11.29 -4.78 -7.02
C ASP A 237 11.74 -6.25 -6.87
N THR A 238 10.94 -7.17 -7.39
CA THR A 238 11.16 -8.62 -7.28
C THR A 238 10.73 -9.32 -8.56
N ASP A 239 11.17 -10.57 -8.78
CA ASP A 239 10.68 -11.37 -9.90
C ASP A 239 9.14 -11.44 -9.94
N TYR A 240 8.50 -11.58 -8.77
CA TYR A 240 7.06 -11.63 -8.63
C TYR A 240 6.37 -10.33 -9.04
N GLN A 241 6.98 -9.19 -8.74
CA GLN A 241 6.49 -7.87 -9.16
C GLN A 241 6.75 -7.62 -10.65
N ARG A 242 7.92 -8.02 -11.18
CA ARG A 242 8.33 -7.77 -12.57
C ARG A 242 7.45 -8.46 -13.61
N ILE A 243 6.79 -9.56 -13.26
CA ILE A 243 5.84 -10.24 -14.14
C ILE A 243 4.46 -9.57 -14.21
N GLN A 244 4.27 -8.47 -13.47
CA GLN A 244 3.03 -7.70 -13.41
C GLN A 244 3.24 -6.35 -14.09
N ALA A 245 2.15 -5.77 -14.60
CA ALA A 245 2.19 -4.43 -15.19
C ALA A 245 2.27 -3.38 -14.06
N HIS A 246 2.93 -2.26 -14.35
CA HIS A 246 2.92 -1.02 -13.54
C HIS A 246 3.56 -1.08 -12.16
N THR A 247 4.20 -2.18 -11.80
CA THR A 247 4.94 -2.32 -10.52
C THR A 247 6.25 -1.53 -10.51
N ASP A 248 6.65 -0.95 -11.64
CA ASP A 248 7.73 0.02 -11.78
C ASP A 248 7.26 1.48 -11.63
N LEU A 249 5.97 1.72 -11.39
CA LEU A 249 5.41 3.04 -11.18
C LEU A 249 5.04 3.24 -9.72
N GLY A 250 5.14 4.49 -9.26
CA GLY A 250 4.68 4.89 -7.94
C GLY A 250 4.40 6.39 -7.89
N VAL A 251 3.87 6.84 -6.76
CA VAL A 251 3.56 8.24 -6.51
C VAL A 251 3.81 8.61 -5.07
N LEU A 252 4.51 9.72 -4.84
CA LEU A 252 4.61 10.34 -3.53
C LEU A 252 3.40 11.25 -3.34
N VAL A 253 2.81 11.23 -2.14
CA VAL A 253 1.70 12.12 -1.77
C VAL A 253 2.12 12.96 -0.59
N LYS A 254 1.99 14.29 -0.71
CA LYS A 254 2.24 15.24 0.37
C LYS A 254 0.93 15.87 0.79
N LEU A 255 0.39 15.45 1.94
CA LEU A 255 -0.76 16.10 2.54
C LEU A 255 -0.35 17.47 3.06
N ARG A 256 -1.21 18.46 2.83
CA ARG A 256 -1.08 19.83 3.32
C ARG A 256 -2.26 20.11 4.23
N ILE A 257 -1.99 20.26 5.52
CA ILE A 257 -3.00 20.46 6.54
C ILE A 257 -2.83 21.87 7.10
N ASP A 258 -3.88 22.68 7.05
CA ASP A 258 -3.87 24.06 7.53
C ASP A 258 -5.21 24.42 8.19
N GLY A 259 -5.22 24.46 9.52
CA GLY A 259 -6.44 24.65 10.31
C GLY A 259 -7.44 23.51 10.09
N GLU A 260 -8.53 23.82 9.38
CA GLU A 260 -9.59 22.87 8.98
C GLU A 260 -9.50 22.45 7.50
N HIS A 261 -8.44 22.83 6.79
CA HIS A 261 -8.25 22.51 5.38
C HIS A 261 -7.28 21.35 5.22
N LEU A 262 -7.71 20.36 4.43
CA LEU A 262 -6.91 19.21 4.03
C LEU A 262 -6.83 19.16 2.50
N ASP A 263 -5.63 19.39 1.99
CA ASP A 263 -5.29 19.26 0.58
C ASP A 263 -4.04 18.39 0.38
N PHE A 264 -3.60 18.22 -0.86
CA PHE A 264 -2.38 17.48 -1.14
C PHE A 264 -1.71 17.93 -2.44
N THR A 265 -0.41 17.68 -2.53
CA THR A 265 0.33 17.63 -3.78
C THR A 265 0.88 16.21 -3.98
N HIS A 266 1.32 15.90 -5.19
CA HIS A 266 1.89 14.58 -5.49
C HIS A 266 3.03 14.68 -6.50
N LEU A 267 3.90 13.68 -6.49
CA LEU A 267 4.99 13.53 -7.44
C LEU A 267 5.03 12.08 -7.94
N PRO A 268 4.60 11.81 -9.18
CA PRO A 268 4.72 10.49 -9.76
C PRO A 268 6.16 10.21 -10.18
N TYR A 269 6.56 8.94 -10.11
CA TYR A 269 7.90 8.50 -10.47
C TYR A 269 7.89 7.10 -11.09
N ARG A 270 9.04 6.71 -11.65
CA ARG A 270 9.30 5.37 -12.18
C ARG A 270 10.60 4.81 -11.63
N ILE A 271 10.59 3.52 -11.34
CA ILE A 271 11.77 2.70 -11.09
C ILE A 271 12.37 2.27 -12.44
N ASP A 272 13.57 2.75 -12.76
CA ASP A 272 14.33 2.19 -13.89
C ASP A 272 14.94 0.84 -13.46
N ARG A 273 14.42 -0.25 -14.01
CA ARG A 273 14.85 -1.62 -13.66
C ARG A 273 16.25 -1.99 -14.13
N LYS A 274 16.87 -1.20 -15.01
CA LYS A 274 18.24 -1.42 -15.48
C LYS A 274 19.26 -0.80 -14.53
N THR A 275 18.99 0.42 -14.07
CA THR A 275 19.89 1.17 -13.18
C THR A 275 19.51 1.05 -11.70
N HIS A 276 18.30 0.56 -11.42
CA HIS A 276 17.66 0.51 -10.10
C HIS A 276 17.57 1.89 -9.45
N THR A 277 17.33 2.93 -10.25
CA THR A 277 17.14 4.31 -9.78
C THR A 277 15.69 4.74 -9.95
N LEU A 278 15.27 5.72 -9.15
CA LEU A 278 13.95 6.35 -9.26
C LEU A 278 14.08 7.75 -9.82
N SER A 279 13.20 8.09 -10.75
CA SER A 279 13.10 9.44 -11.31
C SER A 279 11.65 9.83 -11.50
N GLU A 280 11.37 11.10 -11.29
CA GLU A 280 10.08 11.72 -11.54
C GLU A 280 9.64 11.49 -12.98
N ILE A 281 8.33 11.44 -13.17
CA ILE A 281 7.71 11.42 -14.50
C ILE A 281 6.68 12.53 -14.57
N ASP A 282 6.41 13.03 -15.77
CA ASP A 282 5.49 14.17 -15.93
C ASP A 282 4.04 13.80 -15.60
N GLU A 283 3.62 12.59 -15.96
CA GLU A 283 2.22 12.19 -15.86
C GLU A 283 2.04 10.72 -15.43
N LEU A 284 1.11 10.51 -14.52
CA LEU A 284 0.63 9.20 -14.09
C LEU A 284 -0.89 9.16 -14.19
N PHE A 285 -1.40 8.81 -15.37
CA PHE A 285 -2.84 8.85 -15.72
C PHE A 285 -3.78 8.15 -14.73
N VAL A 286 -3.30 7.11 -14.04
CA VAL A 286 -4.09 6.34 -13.08
C VAL A 286 -4.33 7.11 -11.79
N PHE A 287 -3.40 7.98 -11.40
CA PHE A 287 -3.44 8.75 -10.16
C PHE A 287 -4.24 10.05 -10.34
N ARG A 288 -5.55 9.88 -10.47
CA ARG A 288 -6.50 10.98 -10.66
C ARG A 288 -7.72 10.79 -9.77
N HIS A 289 -8.45 11.88 -9.57
CA HIS A 289 -9.76 11.82 -8.94
C HIS A 289 -10.69 10.91 -9.73
N ILE A 290 -11.39 10.01 -9.04
CA ILE A 290 -12.45 9.19 -9.63
C ILE A 290 -13.79 9.43 -8.95
N SER A 291 -14.77 9.92 -9.71
CA SER A 291 -16.13 10.07 -9.18
C SER A 291 -16.83 8.71 -9.03
N PRO A 292 -17.86 8.59 -8.17
CA PRO A 292 -18.67 7.37 -8.08
C PRO A 292 -19.28 6.94 -9.43
N ALA A 293 -19.66 7.90 -10.28
CA ALA A 293 -20.22 7.64 -11.60
C ALA A 293 -19.17 7.06 -12.57
N GLU A 294 -17.96 7.63 -12.59
CA GLU A 294 -16.85 7.10 -13.39
C GLU A 294 -16.42 5.71 -12.89
N TYR A 295 -16.33 5.52 -11.57
CA TYR A 295 -16.00 4.23 -10.97
C TYR A 295 -16.98 3.14 -11.41
N GLY A 296 -18.29 3.41 -11.34
CA GLY A 296 -19.33 2.46 -11.76
C GLY A 296 -19.21 2.02 -13.23
N GLN A 297 -18.63 2.85 -14.09
CA GLN A 297 -18.41 2.54 -15.51
C GLN A 297 -17.18 1.63 -15.72
N ILE A 298 -16.17 1.71 -14.85
CA ILE A 298 -14.93 0.93 -14.97
C ILE A 298 -14.81 -0.25 -14.01
N ALA A 299 -15.65 -0.34 -12.98
CA ALA A 299 -15.64 -1.45 -12.02
C ALA A 299 -15.61 -2.84 -12.67
N PRO A 300 -16.36 -3.13 -13.77
CA PRO A 300 -16.27 -4.41 -14.46
C PRO A 300 -14.89 -4.73 -15.07
N LEU A 301 -14.10 -3.71 -15.44
CA LEU A 301 -12.74 -3.89 -15.96
C LEU A 301 -11.79 -4.38 -14.86
N VAL A 302 -11.99 -3.92 -13.62
CA VAL A 302 -11.21 -4.36 -12.46
C VAL A 302 -11.27 -5.88 -12.34
N ALA A 303 -12.48 -6.45 -12.43
CA ALA A 303 -12.70 -7.89 -12.38
C ALA A 303 -12.00 -8.66 -13.48
N HIS A 304 -11.95 -8.10 -14.69
CA HIS A 304 -11.25 -8.72 -15.80
C HIS A 304 -9.74 -8.75 -15.57
N VAL A 305 -9.14 -7.61 -15.24
CA VAL A 305 -7.69 -7.47 -15.06
C VAL A 305 -7.21 -8.26 -13.85
N PHE A 306 -7.95 -8.20 -12.75
CA PHE A 306 -7.68 -8.97 -11.56
C PHE A 306 -7.61 -10.49 -11.81
N ARG A 307 -8.53 -11.03 -12.62
CA ARG A 307 -8.47 -12.45 -13.03
C ARG A 307 -7.18 -12.78 -13.79
N GLN A 308 -6.70 -11.87 -14.64
CA GLN A 308 -5.46 -12.06 -15.37
C GLN A 308 -4.24 -12.00 -14.45
N ASN A 309 -4.16 -11.00 -13.57
CA ASN A 309 -3.04 -10.82 -12.64
C ASN A 309 -2.96 -11.97 -11.64
N TYR A 310 -4.10 -12.40 -11.11
CA TYR A 310 -4.15 -13.57 -10.24
C TYR A 310 -3.69 -14.85 -10.95
N ARG A 311 -4.06 -15.04 -12.22
CA ARG A 311 -3.58 -16.18 -12.99
C ARG A 311 -2.06 -16.13 -13.19
N ARG A 312 -1.49 -14.95 -13.47
CA ARG A 312 -0.03 -14.77 -13.59
C ARG A 312 0.68 -15.07 -12.27
N ALA A 313 0.17 -14.49 -11.17
CA ALA A 313 0.70 -14.69 -9.83
C ALA A 313 0.71 -16.18 -9.43
N ARG A 314 -0.39 -16.89 -9.68
CA ARG A 314 -0.46 -18.33 -9.40
C ARG A 314 0.51 -19.15 -10.24
N LEU A 315 0.61 -18.89 -11.54
CA LEU A 315 1.56 -19.62 -12.39
C LEU A 315 3.01 -19.37 -11.97
N PHE A 316 3.31 -18.20 -11.40
CA PHE A 316 4.62 -17.89 -10.84
C PHE A 316 4.88 -18.62 -9.52
N LEU A 317 3.99 -18.45 -8.54
CA LEU A 317 4.15 -19.03 -7.20
C LEU A 317 3.99 -20.56 -7.20
N ARG A 318 3.23 -21.10 -8.15
CA ARG A 318 2.88 -22.53 -8.24
C ARG A 318 2.93 -23.00 -9.70
N PRO A 319 4.14 -23.14 -10.29
CA PRO A 319 4.30 -23.51 -11.70
C PRO A 319 3.64 -24.84 -12.07
N TYR A 320 3.52 -25.76 -11.12
CA TYR A 320 2.86 -27.06 -11.29
C TYR A 320 1.35 -26.95 -11.62
N GLU A 321 0.72 -25.81 -11.34
CA GLU A 321 -0.70 -25.57 -11.69
C GLU A 321 -0.91 -25.31 -13.19
N LYS A 322 0.17 -25.13 -13.96
CA LYS A 322 0.12 -24.90 -15.41
C LYS A 322 -0.53 -26.06 -16.18
N SER A 323 -0.50 -27.27 -15.63
CA SER A 323 -1.13 -28.47 -16.21
C SER A 323 -2.61 -28.62 -15.85
N MET A 324 -3.17 -27.76 -15.00
CA MET A 324 -4.58 -27.83 -14.61
C MET A 324 -5.51 -27.43 -15.75
N THR A 325 -6.57 -28.21 -15.94
CA THR A 325 -7.67 -27.84 -16.84
C THR A 325 -8.42 -26.61 -16.31
N LYS A 326 -9.09 -25.86 -17.19
CA LYS A 326 -9.89 -24.68 -16.80
C LYS A 326 -10.92 -24.99 -15.70
N PRO A 327 -11.64 -26.14 -15.70
CA PRO A 327 -12.52 -26.51 -14.59
C PRO A 327 -11.78 -26.74 -13.26
N GLN A 328 -10.66 -27.48 -13.25
CA GLN A 328 -9.84 -27.70 -12.06
C GLN A 328 -9.32 -26.37 -11.47
N PHE A 329 -8.86 -25.48 -12.36
CA PHE A 329 -8.45 -24.14 -11.98
C PHE A 329 -9.61 -23.35 -11.32
N LEU A 330 -10.81 -23.40 -11.90
CA LEU A 330 -11.98 -22.67 -11.37
C LEU A 330 -12.46 -23.21 -10.02
N VAL A 331 -12.40 -24.52 -9.79
CA VAL A 331 -12.72 -25.14 -8.49
C VAL A 331 -11.73 -24.65 -7.44
N ARG A 332 -10.43 -24.81 -7.69
CA ARG A 332 -9.39 -24.39 -6.75
C ARG A 332 -9.36 -22.87 -6.52
N TYR A 333 -9.63 -22.09 -7.57
CA TYR A 333 -9.82 -20.63 -7.50
C TYR A 333 -10.97 -20.24 -6.55
N ARG A 334 -12.05 -21.03 -6.52
CA ARG A 334 -13.20 -20.80 -5.63
C ARG A 334 -12.91 -21.23 -4.19
N GLU A 335 -12.05 -22.22 -3.99
CA GLU A 335 -11.65 -22.73 -2.66
C GLU A 335 -10.62 -21.82 -1.96
N GLU A 336 -9.65 -21.27 -2.71
CA GLU A 336 -8.52 -20.50 -2.14
C GLU A 336 -8.80 -18.99 -1.96
N ARG A 337 -9.98 -18.50 -2.39
CA ARG A 337 -10.33 -17.07 -2.29
C ARG A 337 -11.57 -16.80 -1.46
N GLN A 338 -11.57 -15.61 -0.85
CA GLN A 338 -12.65 -15.07 -0.03
C GLN A 338 -14.00 -15.25 -0.69
N PRO A 339 -14.95 -15.90 -0.01
CA PRO A 339 -16.29 -16.05 -0.53
C PRO A 339 -16.99 -14.73 -0.87
N SER A 340 -16.59 -13.59 -0.32
CA SER A 340 -17.20 -12.28 -0.57
C SER A 340 -16.51 -11.45 -1.66
N ALA A 341 -15.20 -11.22 -1.59
CA ALA A 341 -14.45 -10.34 -2.50
C ALA A 341 -14.45 -10.82 -3.96
N VAL A 342 -14.31 -12.13 -4.19
CA VAL A 342 -14.40 -12.68 -5.56
C VAL A 342 -15.84 -12.69 -6.06
N ARG A 343 -16.82 -12.93 -5.20
CA ARG A 343 -18.22 -12.90 -5.61
C ARG A 343 -18.68 -11.48 -5.94
N SER A 344 -18.25 -10.45 -5.21
CA SER A 344 -18.54 -9.06 -5.60
C SER A 344 -17.85 -8.71 -6.92
N ILE A 345 -16.57 -9.04 -7.07
CA ILE A 345 -15.81 -8.82 -8.31
C ILE A 345 -16.42 -9.59 -9.50
N LEU A 346 -16.90 -10.82 -9.32
CA LEU A 346 -17.53 -11.62 -10.39
C LEU A 346 -19.02 -11.30 -10.60
N ARG A 347 -19.72 -10.68 -9.64
CA ARG A 347 -21.09 -10.18 -9.82
C ARG A 347 -21.13 -8.96 -10.73
N ASP A 348 -20.03 -8.21 -10.81
CA ASP A 348 -19.84 -7.10 -11.74
C ASP A 348 -19.57 -7.55 -13.20
N ASP A 349 -19.59 -8.86 -13.50
CA ASP A 349 -19.46 -9.43 -14.86
C ASP A 349 -20.76 -9.25 -15.69
N ARG A 350 -21.33 -8.05 -15.68
CA ARG A 350 -22.32 -7.62 -16.70
C ARG A 350 -21.52 -7.30 -17.97
N ARG A 351 -22.00 -7.78 -19.12
CA ARG A 351 -21.35 -7.56 -20.43
C ARG A 351 -20.99 -6.08 -20.58
N TYR A 352 -19.70 -5.80 -20.56
CA TYR A 352 -19.13 -4.47 -20.69
C TYR A 352 -19.44 -3.91 -22.08
N THR A 353 -20.32 -2.92 -22.18
CA THR A 353 -20.52 -2.12 -23.41
C THR A 353 -19.55 -0.95 -23.41
N ALA A 354 -18.30 -1.28 -23.65
CA ALA A 354 -17.11 -0.43 -23.62
C ALA A 354 -17.09 0.80 -24.53
N ALA A 355 -17.88 0.79 -25.60
CA ALA A 355 -17.47 1.48 -26.83
C ALA A 355 -17.45 3.01 -26.70
N ALA A 356 -18.42 3.59 -25.99
CA ALA A 356 -18.48 5.04 -25.78
C ALA A 356 -17.43 5.52 -24.77
N TRP A 357 -17.26 4.82 -23.64
CA TRP A 357 -16.34 5.25 -22.59
C TRP A 357 -14.86 5.02 -22.94
N ARG A 358 -14.54 3.92 -23.64
CA ARG A 358 -13.18 3.69 -24.18
C ARG A 358 -12.71 4.83 -25.08
N ARG A 359 -13.63 5.46 -25.81
CA ARG A 359 -13.31 6.62 -26.65
C ARG A 359 -13.08 7.89 -25.83
N ALA A 360 -13.75 8.05 -24.69
CA ALA A 360 -13.60 9.21 -23.82
C ALA A 360 -12.36 9.16 -22.92
N ASN A 361 -11.87 7.96 -22.56
CA ASN A 361 -10.72 7.78 -21.65
C ASN A 361 -9.70 6.75 -22.17
N PRO A 362 -9.12 6.96 -23.38
CA PRO A 362 -8.28 5.96 -24.02
C PRO A 362 -7.01 5.61 -23.21
N ASN A 363 -6.35 6.61 -22.61
CA ASN A 363 -5.10 6.41 -21.86
C ASN A 363 -5.33 5.59 -20.57
N LEU A 364 -6.39 5.91 -19.82
CA LEU A 364 -6.75 5.18 -18.61
C LEU A 364 -7.14 3.73 -18.92
N ILE A 365 -7.91 3.51 -19.99
CA ILE A 365 -8.23 2.14 -20.44
C ILE A 365 -6.97 1.39 -20.86
N SER A 366 -6.07 2.05 -21.59
CA SER A 366 -4.80 1.45 -22.01
C SER A 366 -3.99 1.02 -20.80
N TYR A 367 -3.89 1.87 -19.78
CA TYR A 367 -3.24 1.56 -18.52
C TYR A 367 -3.90 0.35 -17.83
N ILE A 368 -5.22 0.37 -17.64
CA ILE A 368 -5.95 -0.71 -16.96
C ILE A 368 -5.76 -2.05 -17.69
N LEU A 369 -5.79 -2.04 -19.02
CA LEU A 369 -5.71 -3.25 -19.84
C LEU A 369 -4.27 -3.62 -20.25
N GLU A 370 -3.27 -2.85 -19.80
CA GLU A 370 -1.88 -3.08 -20.16
C GLU A 370 -1.44 -4.48 -19.73
N LYS A 371 -0.68 -5.12 -20.61
CA LYS A 371 -0.05 -6.40 -20.32
C LYS A 371 1.41 -6.14 -19.94
N PRO A 372 1.97 -6.93 -19.01
CA PRO A 372 3.40 -6.86 -18.70
C PRO A 372 4.21 -6.99 -19.99
N LYS A 373 5.25 -6.15 -20.13
CA LYS A 373 6.22 -6.27 -21.21
C LYS A 373 6.98 -7.60 -21.02
N LYS A 374 7.20 -8.33 -22.12
CA LYS A 374 7.84 -9.66 -22.11
C LYS A 374 9.28 -9.61 -21.64
#